data_AF-A0A1G1Z7G3-F1
#
_entry.id   AF-A0A1G1Z7G3-F1
#
_cell.length_a   1.000
_cell.length_b   1.000
_cell.length_c   1.000
_cell.angle_alpha   90.00
_cell.angle_beta   90.00
_cell.angle_gamma   90.00
#
_symmetry.space_group_name_H-M   'P 1'
#
loop_
_entity.id
_entity.type
_entity.pdbx_description
1 polymer ?
#
loop_
_entity_poly.entity_id
_entity_poly.type
_entity_poly.pdbx_seq_one_letter_code
_entity_poly.pdbx_strand_id
1 'polypeptide(L)'
;MRKSILLTLFTSLILVPVVASNYVFAKELPVIDFFYSETCPHCIREQAFFDELEELYPDLEVNRYSVSEEANLDPMRERLREVDAEKYFGSVPLTFVGDEFFLGFDDENGIGRDIVESIDRQLSGEETREDGGGLSVPFIGEVDVSQYSLPSLAVVLGILDGFNVCSLGALVLILGMALMLQSRKKIALYGGIFIFTTAIIYGSLIFLWFSLFSALAKYVGLIQISIGLLGFVGGIYFLREYVKMRKYGVTCNSNGMPIIGKLSERMQKVFEGGSSAVSLGLAILLFAAAITIVEFPCSAAVPVFFAGVLADASLVPTTYWLYISLFVLFYMLDELIIFGVAVYRMNIWLTSPRFVKSVTLLEGLILAGIGIFYLARTLL
;
A
#
# COMPACT_ATOMS: atom_id res chain seq x y z
N MET A 1 -7.03 35.50 38.70
CA MET A 1 -6.03 34.56 39.26
C MET A 1 -5.63 33.60 38.16
N ARG A 2 -4.71 34.10 37.33
CA ARG A 2 -4.28 33.58 36.04
C ARG A 2 -2.79 33.85 36.06
N LYS A 3 -1.95 32.83 36.37
CA LYS A 3 -0.49 32.79 36.10
C LYS A 3 0.33 31.64 36.72
N SER A 4 -0.20 30.72 37.53
CA SER A 4 0.69 29.79 38.28
C SER A 4 0.59 28.29 37.94
N ILE A 5 -0.06 27.90 36.84
CA ILE A 5 -0.15 26.48 36.43
C ILE A 5 0.82 26.15 35.27
N LEU A 6 1.44 27.16 34.65
CA LEU A 6 2.35 26.97 33.51
C LEU A 6 3.84 26.81 33.91
N LEU A 7 4.15 26.79 35.21
CA LEU A 7 5.55 26.74 35.70
C LEU A 7 5.94 25.40 36.34
N THR A 8 4.99 24.49 36.58
CA THR A 8 5.24 23.15 37.13
C THR A 8 5.37 22.06 36.07
N LEU A 9 5.14 22.39 34.79
CA LEU A 9 5.33 21.48 33.65
C LEU A 9 6.68 21.69 32.93
N PHE A 10 7.50 22.64 33.38
CA PHE A 10 8.80 22.95 32.78
C PHE A 10 10.00 22.51 33.65
N THR A 11 9.76 21.93 34.82
CA THR A 11 10.81 21.44 35.74
C THR A 11 10.87 19.91 35.86
N SER A 12 10.10 19.15 35.09
CA SER A 12 10.26 17.69 34.98
C SER A 12 10.97 17.23 33.69
N LEU A 13 11.53 18.16 32.91
CA LEU A 13 12.22 17.90 31.64
C LEU A 13 13.74 18.20 31.72
N ILE A 14 14.34 18.23 32.92
CA ILE A 14 15.79 18.45 33.10
C ILE A 14 16.36 17.51 34.19
N LEU A 15 15.95 16.24 34.20
CA LEU A 15 16.71 15.23 34.95
C LEU A 15 16.57 13.85 34.28
N VAL A 16 17.00 13.76 33.03
CA VAL A 16 17.44 12.49 32.47
C VAL A 16 18.87 12.29 33.01
N PRO A 17 19.14 11.28 33.85
CA PRO A 17 20.52 10.96 34.17
C PRO A 17 21.16 10.41 32.90
N VAL A 18 22.19 11.12 32.43
CA VAL A 18 23.21 10.59 31.53
C VAL A 18 23.88 9.42 32.25
N VAL A 19 23.39 8.21 31.98
CA VAL A 19 24.13 6.98 32.20
C VAL A 19 24.46 6.47 30.81
N ALA A 20 25.51 7.04 30.23
CA ALA A 20 26.22 6.40 29.14
C ALA A 20 26.95 5.19 29.75
N SER A 21 26.26 4.06 29.77
CA SER A 21 26.91 2.77 29.99
C SER A 21 27.84 2.53 28.81
N ASN A 22 29.15 2.51 29.07
CA ASN A 22 30.13 1.92 28.17
C ASN A 22 29.89 0.41 28.14
N TYR A 23 28.95 -0.04 27.30
CA TYR A 23 28.90 -1.43 26.88
C TYR A 23 29.90 -1.59 25.74
N VAL A 24 31.09 -2.11 26.07
CA VAL A 24 31.92 -2.79 25.09
C VAL A 24 31.26 -4.15 24.88
N PHE A 25 30.35 -4.24 23.91
CA PHE A 25 29.98 -5.54 23.38
C PHE A 25 31.15 -6.01 22.52
N ALA A 26 31.74 -7.14 22.90
CA ALA A 26 32.55 -7.90 21.98
C ALA A 26 31.62 -8.32 20.84
N LYS A 27 31.88 -7.76 19.66
CA LYS A 27 31.07 -7.88 18.46
C LYS A 27 31.51 -9.16 17.75
N GLU A 28 30.77 -10.25 17.96
CA GLU A 28 31.00 -11.51 17.25
C GLU A 28 30.45 -11.37 15.82
N LEU A 29 31.25 -11.77 14.82
CA LEU A 29 30.81 -11.77 13.43
C LEU A 29 29.76 -12.87 13.22
N PRO A 30 28.75 -12.61 12.36
CA PRO A 30 27.76 -13.62 12.06
C PRO A 30 28.40 -14.79 11.30
N VAL A 31 28.02 -16.01 11.68
CA VAL A 31 28.39 -17.21 10.93
C VAL A 31 27.54 -17.26 9.66
N ILE A 32 28.18 -17.49 8.52
CA ILE A 32 27.51 -17.63 7.23
C ILE A 32 27.54 -19.09 6.80
N ASP A 33 26.37 -19.69 6.55
CA ASP A 33 26.27 -21.02 5.95
C ASP A 33 25.80 -20.90 4.49
N PHE A 34 26.62 -21.36 3.57
CA PHE A 34 26.39 -21.28 2.13
C PHE A 34 26.31 -22.67 1.51
N PHE A 35 25.13 -23.04 1.00
CA PHE A 35 24.88 -24.31 0.31
C PHE A 35 24.90 -24.12 -1.21
N TYR A 36 25.75 -24.89 -1.88
CA TYR A 36 26.09 -24.62 -3.28
C TYR A 36 26.30 -25.88 -4.13
N SER A 37 26.36 -25.69 -5.45
CA SER A 37 26.77 -26.73 -6.40
C SER A 37 27.84 -26.19 -7.35
N GLU A 38 28.87 -26.99 -7.61
CA GLU A 38 29.98 -26.70 -8.55
C GLU A 38 29.49 -26.42 -9.98
N THR A 39 28.28 -26.86 -10.32
CA THR A 39 27.72 -26.71 -11.68
C THR A 39 26.72 -25.56 -11.79
N CYS A 40 26.43 -24.84 -10.71
CA CYS A 40 25.47 -23.74 -10.70
C CYS A 40 26.17 -22.39 -11.00
N PRO A 41 25.82 -21.69 -12.10
CA PRO A 41 26.44 -20.41 -12.45
C PRO A 41 26.21 -19.30 -11.41
N HIS A 42 25.13 -19.37 -10.64
CA HIS A 42 24.84 -18.41 -9.58
C HIS A 42 25.71 -18.70 -8.35
N CYS A 43 25.89 -19.97 -7.97
CA CYS A 43 26.80 -20.37 -6.90
C CYS A 43 28.25 -19.93 -7.18
N ILE A 44 28.73 -20.08 -8.42
CA ILE A 44 30.10 -19.67 -8.79
C ILE A 44 30.31 -18.16 -8.59
N ARG A 45 29.30 -17.34 -8.92
CA ARG A 45 29.37 -15.89 -8.71
C ARG A 45 29.31 -15.53 -7.23
N GLU A 46 28.45 -16.20 -6.47
CA GLU A 46 28.33 -15.97 -5.03
C GLU A 46 29.58 -16.42 -4.26
N GLN A 47 30.25 -17.50 -4.71
CA GLN A 47 31.56 -17.88 -4.19
C GLN A 47 32.60 -16.76 -4.38
N ALA A 48 32.72 -16.22 -5.60
CA ALA A 48 33.64 -15.12 -5.86
C ALA A 48 33.31 -13.88 -5.02
N PHE A 49 32.02 -13.59 -4.83
CA PHE A 49 31.56 -12.53 -3.95
C PHE A 49 31.95 -12.78 -2.47
N PHE A 50 31.80 -14.00 -1.97
CA PHE A 50 32.24 -14.34 -0.61
C PHE A 50 33.76 -14.29 -0.45
N ASP A 51 34.52 -14.66 -1.47
CA ASP A 51 35.98 -14.55 -1.46
C ASP A 51 36.41 -13.07 -1.32
N GLU A 52 35.75 -12.15 -2.04
CA GLU A 52 35.97 -10.70 -1.90
C GLU A 52 35.54 -10.17 -0.52
N LEU A 53 34.44 -10.70 0.04
CA LEU A 53 33.95 -10.33 1.37
C LEU A 53 34.89 -10.76 2.50
N GLU A 54 35.45 -11.97 2.43
CA GLU A 54 36.41 -12.48 3.41
C GLU A 54 37.72 -11.65 3.39
N GLU A 55 38.09 -11.03 2.25
CA GLU A 55 39.18 -10.07 2.19
C GLU A 55 38.86 -8.75 2.92
N LEU A 56 37.61 -8.29 2.84
CA LEU A 56 37.13 -7.06 3.48
C LEU A 56 36.87 -7.24 4.98
N TYR A 57 36.47 -8.44 5.39
CA TYR A 57 36.15 -8.82 6.77
C TYR A 57 36.98 -10.05 7.18
N PRO A 58 38.23 -9.88 7.66
CA PRO A 58 39.16 -10.99 7.90
C PRO A 58 38.72 -12.01 8.96
N ASP A 59 37.80 -11.61 9.82
CA ASP A 59 37.26 -12.42 10.91
C ASP A 59 35.89 -13.06 10.53
N LEU A 60 35.37 -12.80 9.32
CA LEU A 60 34.12 -13.37 8.80
C LEU A 60 34.31 -14.84 8.41
N GLU A 61 33.46 -15.73 8.91
CA GLU A 61 33.51 -17.17 8.63
C GLU A 61 32.37 -17.58 7.69
N VAL A 62 32.71 -18.00 6.46
CA VAL A 62 31.76 -18.54 5.49
C VAL A 62 31.95 -20.06 5.36
N ASN A 63 31.04 -20.81 5.97
CA ASN A 63 30.94 -22.25 5.84
C ASN A 63 30.34 -22.62 4.47
N ARG A 64 31.12 -23.30 3.63
CA ARG A 64 30.72 -23.66 2.26
C ARG A 64 30.37 -25.15 2.20
N TYR A 65 29.11 -25.47 1.92
CA TYR A 65 28.58 -26.83 1.86
C TYR A 65 28.17 -27.21 0.44
N SER A 66 28.89 -28.16 -0.16
CA SER A 66 28.51 -28.70 -1.46
C SER A 66 27.31 -29.64 -1.32
N VAL A 67 26.21 -29.36 -2.00
CA VAL A 67 25.02 -30.24 -2.02
C VAL A 67 25.23 -31.54 -2.82
N SER A 68 26.38 -31.67 -3.48
CA SER A 68 26.78 -32.93 -4.12
C SER A 68 27.25 -33.98 -3.10
N GLU A 69 27.57 -33.54 -1.88
CA GLU A 69 27.96 -34.41 -0.78
C GLU A 69 26.75 -34.73 0.10
N GLU A 70 26.46 -36.02 0.26
CA GLU A 70 25.29 -36.50 1.01
C GLU A 70 25.29 -36.02 2.47
N ALA A 71 26.47 -35.86 3.06
CA ALA A 71 26.66 -35.37 4.43
C ALA A 71 26.13 -33.95 4.66
N ASN A 72 26.03 -33.13 3.60
CA ASN A 72 25.60 -31.73 3.68
C ASN A 72 24.08 -31.56 3.52
N LEU A 73 23.36 -32.62 3.14
CA LEU A 73 21.91 -32.56 2.91
C LEU A 73 21.11 -32.47 4.21
N ASP A 74 21.61 -33.08 5.29
CA ASP A 74 20.94 -33.00 6.59
C ASP A 74 21.09 -31.61 7.24
N PRO A 75 22.30 -31.00 7.31
CA PRO A 75 22.47 -29.61 7.73
C PRO A 75 21.63 -28.63 6.90
N MET A 76 21.57 -28.82 5.58
CA MET A 76 20.73 -27.99 4.70
C MET A 76 19.25 -28.05 5.09
N ARG A 77 18.74 -29.25 5.41
CA ARG A 77 17.35 -29.44 5.82
C ARG A 77 17.07 -28.82 7.19
N GLU A 78 18.03 -28.89 8.10
CA GLU A 78 17.93 -28.28 9.44
C GLU A 78 17.85 -26.75 9.35
N ARG A 79 18.77 -26.12 8.61
CA ARG A 79 18.75 -24.65 8.42
C ARG A 79 17.48 -24.17 7.73
N LEU A 80 17.00 -24.89 6.71
CA LEU A 80 15.72 -24.57 6.06
C LEU A 80 14.50 -24.73 6.96
N ARG A 81 14.56 -25.59 7.99
CA ARG A 81 13.48 -25.75 8.98
C ARG A 81 13.42 -24.59 9.95
N GLU A 82 14.57 -24.09 10.37
CA GLU A 82 14.66 -22.98 11.33
C GLU A 82 14.01 -21.71 10.79
N VAL A 83 13.99 -21.53 9.47
CA VAL A 83 13.41 -20.37 8.77
C VAL A 83 12.10 -20.67 8.02
N ASP A 84 11.42 -21.79 8.31
CA ASP A 84 10.18 -22.23 7.64
C ASP A 84 10.24 -22.25 6.09
N ALA A 85 11.39 -22.63 5.55
CA ALA A 85 11.73 -22.57 4.13
C ALA A 85 11.95 -23.96 3.50
N GLU A 86 11.48 -25.04 4.14
CA GLU A 86 11.67 -26.45 3.70
C GLU A 86 11.30 -26.71 2.23
N LYS A 87 10.36 -25.93 1.67
CA LYS A 87 9.95 -26.01 0.25
C LYS A 87 11.09 -25.75 -0.74
N TYR A 88 12.19 -25.13 -0.32
CA TYR A 88 13.36 -24.86 -1.16
C TYR A 88 14.45 -25.95 -1.05
N PHE A 89 14.20 -27.04 -0.32
CA PHE A 89 15.14 -28.15 -0.23
C PHE A 89 15.52 -28.69 -1.62
N GLY A 90 16.82 -28.90 -1.85
CA GLY A 90 17.42 -29.24 -3.15
C GLY A 90 17.68 -28.07 -4.10
N SER A 91 17.35 -26.83 -3.71
CA SER A 91 17.68 -25.62 -4.49
C SER A 91 19.05 -25.08 -4.06
N VAL A 92 19.78 -24.46 -4.99
CA VAL A 92 21.04 -23.75 -4.72
C VAL A 92 21.18 -22.54 -5.67
N PRO A 93 21.88 -21.47 -5.27
CA PRO A 93 22.49 -21.28 -3.94
C PRO A 93 21.48 -20.96 -2.83
N LEU A 94 21.83 -21.33 -1.61
CA LEU A 94 21.14 -20.92 -0.38
C LEU A 94 22.17 -20.37 0.59
N THR A 95 21.90 -19.18 1.12
CA THR A 95 22.80 -18.49 2.02
C THR A 95 22.06 -18.16 3.30
N PHE A 96 22.67 -18.49 4.43
CA PHE A 96 22.17 -18.15 5.76
C PHE A 96 23.18 -17.24 6.45
N VAL A 97 22.74 -16.10 6.94
CA VAL A 97 23.55 -15.16 7.73
C VAL A 97 22.90 -15.05 9.09
N GLY A 98 23.46 -15.72 10.11
CA GLY A 98 22.75 -15.85 11.40
C GLY A 98 21.38 -16.52 11.22
N ASP A 99 20.30 -15.82 11.56
CA ASP A 99 18.92 -16.33 11.41
C ASP A 99 18.25 -15.95 10.08
N GLU A 100 18.95 -15.20 9.21
CA GLU A 100 18.39 -14.71 7.95
C GLU A 100 18.71 -15.65 6.78
N PHE A 101 17.79 -15.73 5.82
CA PHE A 101 17.83 -16.67 4.70
C PHE A 101 17.70 -15.96 3.35
N PHE A 102 18.62 -16.27 2.43
CA PHE A 102 18.66 -15.76 1.07
C PHE A 102 18.60 -16.91 0.07
N LEU A 103 17.69 -16.80 -0.91
CA LEU A 103 17.49 -17.77 -1.99
C LEU A 103 18.03 -17.22 -3.31
N GLY A 104 19.03 -17.90 -3.87
CA GLY A 104 19.63 -17.49 -5.13
C GLY A 104 20.64 -16.35 -4.96
N PHE A 105 21.29 -15.98 -6.06
CA PHE A 105 22.23 -14.86 -6.10
C PHE A 105 22.27 -14.28 -7.52
N ASP A 106 21.99 -13.00 -7.67
CA ASP A 106 22.11 -12.28 -8.94
C ASP A 106 23.51 -11.66 -9.06
N ASP A 107 23.78 -10.61 -8.30
CA ASP A 107 25.02 -9.84 -8.23
C ASP A 107 25.16 -9.04 -6.91
N GLU A 108 26.25 -8.29 -6.79
CA GLU A 108 26.61 -7.46 -5.62
C GLU A 108 25.62 -6.32 -5.31
N ASN A 109 24.77 -5.91 -6.27
CA ASN A 109 23.81 -4.81 -6.11
C ASN A 109 22.39 -5.30 -5.82
N GLY A 110 22.11 -6.59 -6.06
CA GLY A 110 20.88 -7.28 -5.68
C GLY A 110 21.03 -8.01 -4.36
N ILE A 111 20.94 -9.34 -4.40
CA ILE A 111 21.02 -10.22 -3.21
C ILE A 111 22.36 -10.05 -2.48
N GLY A 112 23.46 -9.79 -3.21
CA GLY A 112 24.76 -9.53 -2.57
C GLY A 112 24.72 -8.31 -1.64
N ARG A 113 24.00 -7.25 -2.00
CA ARG A 113 23.82 -6.09 -1.12
C ARG A 113 23.02 -6.46 0.11
N ASP A 114 21.95 -7.23 -0.05
CA ASP A 114 21.08 -7.64 1.06
C ASP A 114 21.85 -8.53 2.06
N ILE A 115 22.78 -9.37 1.57
CA ILE A 115 23.72 -10.15 2.41
C ILE A 115 24.67 -9.22 3.19
N VAL A 116 25.25 -8.20 2.55
CA VAL A 116 26.13 -7.23 3.22
C VAL A 116 25.38 -6.45 4.30
N GLU A 117 24.17 -6.00 3.99
CA GLU A 117 23.31 -5.29 4.94
C GLU A 117 22.94 -6.17 6.15
N SER A 118 22.71 -7.47 5.92
CA SER A 118 22.49 -8.45 6.98
C SER A 118 23.71 -8.60 7.90
N ILE A 119 24.90 -8.73 7.30
CA ILE A 119 26.16 -8.79 8.04
C ILE A 119 26.35 -7.51 8.86
N ASP A 120 26.19 -6.34 8.25
CA ASP A 120 26.34 -5.04 8.92
C ASP A 120 25.33 -4.84 10.06
N ARG A 121 24.08 -5.28 9.88
CA ARG A 121 23.04 -5.24 10.92
C ARG A 121 23.43 -6.07 12.13
N GLN A 122 23.80 -7.34 11.93
CA GLN A 122 24.19 -8.24 13.01
C GLN A 122 25.48 -7.76 13.70
N LEU A 123 26.40 -7.21 12.92
CA LEU A 123 27.59 -6.53 13.41
C LEU A 123 27.22 -5.31 14.27
N SER A 124 26.22 -4.51 13.90
CA SER A 124 25.84 -3.32 14.67
C SER A 124 25.17 -3.63 16.03
N GLY A 125 24.88 -4.91 16.32
CA GLY A 125 24.17 -5.32 17.54
C GLY A 125 22.69 -5.00 17.49
N GLU A 126 22.14 -4.78 16.30
CA GLU A 126 20.70 -4.72 16.07
C GLU A 126 20.20 -6.17 16.00
N GLU A 127 19.48 -6.61 17.04
CA GLU A 127 18.81 -7.92 17.05
C GLU A 127 17.95 -8.09 15.79
N THR A 128 17.92 -9.32 15.26
CA THR A 128 17.13 -9.79 14.12
C THR A 128 15.71 -9.25 14.21
N ARG A 129 15.43 -8.15 13.50
CA ARG A 129 14.08 -7.81 13.11
C ARG A 129 13.79 -8.72 11.94
N GLU A 130 12.97 -9.75 12.14
CA GLU A 130 12.22 -10.38 11.05
C GLU A 130 11.76 -9.24 10.13
N ASP A 131 12.12 -9.31 8.84
CA ASP A 131 11.85 -8.26 7.86
C ASP A 131 10.35 -8.19 7.59
N GLY A 132 9.62 -7.65 8.56
CA GLY A 132 8.21 -7.39 8.56
C GLY A 132 7.95 -6.08 7.83
N GLY A 133 8.12 -6.12 6.51
CA GLY A 133 7.55 -5.17 5.57
C GLY A 133 7.76 -3.71 5.96
N GLY A 134 9.00 -3.24 5.95
CA GLY A 134 9.28 -1.80 6.01
C GLY A 134 8.54 -1.07 4.89
N LEU A 135 7.60 -0.20 5.24
CA LEU A 135 6.95 0.67 4.26
C LEU A 135 7.91 1.82 3.98
N SER A 136 8.55 1.82 2.80
CA SER A 136 9.30 2.99 2.32
C SER A 136 8.31 4.08 1.89
N VAL A 137 7.93 4.93 2.83
CA VAL A 137 6.98 6.02 2.58
C VAL A 137 7.73 7.18 1.91
N PRO A 138 7.29 7.66 0.73
CA PRO A 138 7.94 8.80 0.10
C PRO A 138 7.90 10.01 1.07
N PHE A 139 9.05 10.68 1.22
CA PHE A 139 9.32 11.81 2.11
C PHE A 139 9.54 11.52 3.61
N ILE A 140 9.19 10.33 4.14
CA ILE A 140 9.29 10.04 5.58
C ILE A 140 10.40 9.02 5.89
N GLY A 141 10.80 8.17 4.93
CA GLY A 141 11.79 7.11 5.14
C GLY A 141 11.14 5.75 5.43
N GLU A 142 11.94 4.79 5.89
CA GLU A 142 11.43 3.47 6.29
C GLU A 142 10.68 3.58 7.61
N VAL A 143 9.40 3.22 7.58
CA VAL A 143 8.58 3.08 8.79
C VAL A 143 8.51 1.61 9.12
N ASP A 144 9.04 1.25 10.29
CA ASP A 144 8.97 -0.10 10.85
C ASP A 144 7.53 -0.42 11.26
N VAL A 145 6.91 -1.30 10.48
CA VAL A 145 5.49 -1.67 10.61
C VAL A 145 5.28 -2.71 11.73
N SER A 146 6.35 -3.39 12.16
CA SER A 146 6.34 -4.38 13.25
C SER A 146 6.01 -3.78 14.62
N GLN A 147 6.23 -2.48 14.81
CA GLN A 147 5.95 -1.77 16.07
C GLN A 147 4.48 -1.39 16.24
N TYR A 148 3.65 -1.60 15.22
CA TYR A 148 2.24 -1.23 15.23
C TYR A 148 1.34 -2.47 15.31
N SER A 149 0.32 -2.38 16.16
CA SER A 149 -0.70 -3.44 16.22
C SER A 149 -1.47 -3.56 14.90
N LEU A 150 -1.88 -4.77 14.51
CA LEU A 150 -2.70 -5.01 13.31
C LEU A 150 -3.97 -4.13 13.24
N PRO A 151 -4.73 -3.89 14.33
CA PRO A 151 -5.84 -2.94 14.31
C PRO A 151 -5.40 -1.51 13.98
N SER A 152 -4.29 -1.03 14.57
CA SER A 152 -3.80 0.33 14.28
C SER A 152 -3.36 0.48 12.83
N LEU A 153 -2.73 -0.55 12.27
CA LEU A 153 -2.37 -0.56 10.84
C LEU A 153 -3.61 -0.55 9.95
N ALA A 154 -4.63 -1.35 10.26
CA ALA A 154 -5.90 -1.33 9.54
C ALA A 154 -6.53 0.07 9.52
N VAL A 155 -6.51 0.77 10.65
CA VAL A 155 -7.05 2.14 10.78
C VAL A 155 -6.21 3.13 9.98
N VAL A 156 -4.90 3.17 10.20
CA VAL A 156 -4.02 4.17 9.58
C VAL A 156 -3.96 3.97 8.08
N LEU A 157 -3.70 2.74 7.62
CA LEU A 157 -3.63 2.43 6.20
C LEU A 157 -5.00 2.57 5.52
N GLY A 158 -6.09 2.16 6.20
CA GLY A 158 -7.44 2.38 5.70
C GLY A 158 -7.74 3.86 5.50
N ILE A 159 -7.41 4.74 6.47
CA ILE A 159 -7.58 6.19 6.31
C ILE A 159 -6.74 6.73 5.17
N LEU A 160 -5.46 6.34 5.09
CA LEU A 160 -4.55 6.79 4.03
C LEU A 160 -5.06 6.39 2.64
N ASP A 161 -5.62 5.19 2.53
CA ASP A 161 -6.23 4.65 1.31
C ASP A 161 -7.56 5.32 0.97
N GLY A 162 -8.39 5.63 1.99
CA GLY A 162 -9.68 6.31 1.82
C GLY A 162 -9.56 7.72 1.29
N PHE A 163 -8.50 8.45 1.68
CA PHE A 163 -8.13 9.74 1.08
C PHE A 163 -7.54 9.59 -0.35
N ASN A 164 -8.05 8.66 -1.16
CA ASN A 164 -7.70 8.54 -2.57
C ASN A 164 -8.43 9.59 -3.40
N VAL A 165 -7.62 10.32 -4.15
CA VAL A 165 -8.03 11.40 -5.05
C VAL A 165 -9.04 10.96 -6.11
N CYS A 166 -9.08 9.67 -6.48
CA CYS A 166 -10.04 9.14 -7.45
C CYS A 166 -11.49 9.06 -6.89
N SER A 167 -11.67 8.69 -5.62
CA SER A 167 -13.01 8.46 -5.02
C SER A 167 -13.84 9.75 -4.89
N LEU A 168 -13.18 10.88 -4.66
CA LEU A 168 -13.84 12.18 -4.45
C LEU A 168 -14.66 12.65 -5.67
N GLY A 169 -14.24 12.32 -6.89
CA GLY A 169 -14.96 12.67 -8.12
C GLY A 169 -16.27 11.89 -8.29
N ALA A 170 -16.24 10.59 -8.03
CA ALA A 170 -17.42 9.72 -8.05
C ALA A 170 -18.46 10.17 -7.02
N LEU A 171 -17.99 10.47 -5.80
CA LEU A 171 -18.83 10.92 -4.69
C LEU A 171 -19.58 12.22 -5.03
N VAL A 172 -18.91 13.22 -5.62
CA VAL A 172 -19.55 14.49 -6.00
C VAL A 172 -20.64 14.27 -7.06
N LEU A 173 -20.38 13.41 -8.04
CA LEU A 173 -21.35 13.10 -9.10
C LEU A 173 -22.60 12.43 -8.52
N ILE A 174 -22.42 11.44 -7.65
CA ILE A 174 -23.54 10.72 -7.04
C ILE A 174 -24.29 11.59 -6.06
N LEU A 175 -23.59 12.41 -5.25
CA LEU A 175 -24.24 13.32 -4.33
C LEU A 175 -25.06 14.39 -5.06
N GLY A 176 -24.55 14.90 -6.19
CA GLY A 176 -25.27 15.82 -7.07
C GLY A 176 -26.57 15.21 -7.63
N MET A 177 -26.51 13.95 -8.08
CA MET A 177 -27.68 13.23 -8.59
C MET A 177 -28.66 12.82 -7.47
N ALA A 178 -28.16 12.36 -6.33
CA ALA A 178 -28.99 11.95 -5.20
C ALA A 178 -29.83 13.11 -4.67
N LEU A 179 -29.32 14.33 -4.72
CA LEU A 179 -30.06 15.51 -4.25
C LEU A 179 -31.12 16.02 -5.22
N MET A 180 -31.08 15.61 -6.49
CA MET A 180 -32.21 15.78 -7.41
C MET A 180 -33.46 15.00 -6.94
N LEU A 181 -33.29 13.95 -6.14
CA LEU A 181 -34.42 13.16 -5.62
C LEU A 181 -35.24 13.89 -4.53
N GLN A 182 -34.76 15.05 -4.04
CA GLN A 182 -35.39 15.94 -3.05
C GLN A 182 -36.00 15.25 -1.80
N SER A 183 -35.53 14.07 -1.43
CA SER A 183 -36.07 13.30 -0.30
C SER A 183 -34.96 12.66 0.51
N ARG A 184 -34.91 12.97 1.81
CA ARG A 184 -33.94 12.40 2.77
C ARG A 184 -33.91 10.89 2.74
N LYS A 185 -35.09 10.25 2.68
CA LYS A 185 -35.22 8.78 2.65
C LYS A 185 -34.63 8.19 1.36
N LYS A 186 -34.87 8.85 0.23
CA LYS A 186 -34.31 8.42 -1.06
C LYS A 186 -32.79 8.59 -1.09
N ILE A 187 -32.28 9.73 -0.63
CA ILE A 187 -30.84 9.99 -0.54
C ILE A 187 -30.16 8.95 0.36
N ALA A 188 -30.70 8.73 1.56
CA ALA A 188 -30.22 7.72 2.50
C ALA A 188 -30.21 6.30 1.90
N LEU A 189 -31.29 5.91 1.22
CA LEU A 189 -31.41 4.60 0.58
C LEU A 189 -30.37 4.41 -0.54
N TYR A 190 -30.34 5.33 -1.49
CA TYR A 190 -29.54 5.17 -2.70
C TYR A 190 -28.05 5.43 -2.48
N GLY A 191 -27.69 6.42 -1.66
CA GLY A 191 -26.30 6.58 -1.27
C GLY A 191 -25.83 5.47 -0.31
N GLY A 192 -26.73 4.94 0.52
CA GLY A 192 -26.45 3.72 1.30
C GLY A 192 -26.16 2.51 0.41
N ILE A 193 -26.93 2.29 -0.66
CA ILE A 193 -26.66 1.25 -1.67
C ILE A 193 -25.29 1.47 -2.30
N PHE A 194 -24.94 2.71 -2.64
CA PHE A 194 -23.63 3.03 -3.22
C PHE A 194 -22.49 2.69 -2.27
N ILE A 195 -22.51 3.20 -1.03
CA ILE A 195 -21.47 2.97 -0.01
C ILE A 195 -21.35 1.48 0.29
N PHE A 196 -22.47 0.79 0.49
CA PHE A 196 -22.48 -0.64 0.79
C PHE A 196 -21.93 -1.49 -0.36
N THR A 197 -22.31 -1.16 -1.60
CA THR A 197 -21.80 -1.85 -2.79
C THR A 197 -20.30 -1.63 -2.94
N THR A 198 -19.84 -0.38 -2.76
CA THR A 198 -18.41 -0.02 -2.81
C THR A 198 -17.61 -0.80 -1.76
N ALA A 199 -18.07 -0.83 -0.50
CA ALA A 199 -17.41 -1.57 0.57
C ALA A 199 -17.31 -3.08 0.28
N ILE A 200 -18.39 -3.70 -0.23
CA ILE A 200 -18.38 -5.13 -0.59
C ILE A 200 -17.42 -5.40 -1.74
N ILE A 201 -17.52 -4.63 -2.83
CA ILE A 201 -16.68 -4.84 -4.02
C ILE A 201 -15.22 -4.60 -3.66
N TYR A 202 -14.92 -3.51 -2.95
CA TYR A 202 -13.57 -3.18 -2.52
C TYR A 202 -12.98 -4.25 -1.59
N GLY A 203 -13.69 -4.63 -0.52
CA GLY A 203 -13.25 -5.70 0.38
C GLY A 203 -13.08 -7.06 -0.34
N SER A 204 -13.96 -7.38 -1.28
CA SER A 204 -13.84 -8.60 -2.10
C SER A 204 -12.62 -8.53 -3.02
N LEU A 205 -12.31 -7.36 -3.59
CA LEU A 205 -11.12 -7.16 -4.40
C LEU A 205 -9.87 -7.38 -3.55
N ILE A 206 -9.75 -6.79 -2.36
CA ILE A 206 -8.59 -7.00 -1.47
C ILE A 206 -8.35 -8.50 -1.21
N PHE A 207 -9.42 -9.25 -0.91
CA PHE A 207 -9.33 -10.69 -0.68
C PHE A 207 -8.90 -11.48 -1.93
N LEU A 208 -9.53 -11.24 -3.07
CA LEU A 208 -9.22 -11.94 -4.32
C LEU A 208 -7.85 -11.55 -4.89
N TRP A 209 -7.36 -10.37 -4.50
CA TRP A 209 -6.17 -9.79 -5.08
C TRP A 209 -4.88 -10.49 -4.67
N PHE A 210 -4.78 -11.12 -3.49
CA PHE A 210 -3.58 -11.85 -3.11
C PHE A 210 -3.25 -12.98 -4.11
N SER A 211 -4.26 -13.78 -4.47
CA SER A 211 -4.13 -14.83 -5.48
C SER A 211 -3.85 -14.25 -6.87
N LEU A 212 -4.50 -13.14 -7.22
CA LEU A 212 -4.30 -12.47 -8.51
C LEU A 212 -2.90 -11.82 -8.64
N PHE A 213 -2.38 -11.23 -7.56
CA PHE A 213 -1.08 -10.55 -7.55
C PHE A 213 0.06 -11.52 -7.71
N SER A 214 0.01 -12.71 -7.10
CA SER A 214 1.01 -13.76 -7.36
C SER A 214 1.08 -14.15 -8.85
N ALA A 215 -0.06 -14.19 -9.54
CA ALA A 215 -0.11 -14.43 -10.99
C ALA A 215 0.30 -13.21 -11.83
N LEU A 216 0.05 -11.99 -11.34
CA LEU A 216 0.34 -10.74 -12.04
C LEU A 216 1.67 -10.10 -11.65
N ALA A 217 2.42 -10.68 -10.71
CA ALA A 217 3.70 -10.16 -10.19
C ALA A 217 4.69 -9.87 -11.33
N LYS A 218 4.76 -10.77 -12.31
CA LYS A 218 5.58 -10.62 -13.53
C LYS A 218 5.24 -9.38 -14.37
N TYR A 219 4.02 -8.86 -14.23
CA TYR A 219 3.51 -7.70 -14.98
C TYR A 219 3.44 -6.42 -14.14
N VAL A 220 3.92 -6.42 -12.89
CA VAL A 220 3.84 -5.26 -11.98
C VAL A 220 4.48 -4.01 -12.61
N GLY A 221 5.63 -4.14 -13.29
CA GLY A 221 6.25 -3.01 -14.00
C GLY A 221 5.37 -2.43 -15.11
N LEU A 222 4.68 -3.27 -15.89
CA LEU A 222 3.74 -2.83 -16.92
C LEU A 222 2.49 -2.15 -16.33
N ILE A 223 2.01 -2.66 -15.19
CA ILE A 223 0.88 -2.08 -14.46
C ILE A 223 1.27 -0.70 -13.90
N GLN A 224 2.47 -0.56 -13.30
CA GLN A 224 2.98 0.71 -12.79
C GLN A 224 3.15 1.76 -13.89
N ILE A 225 3.68 1.38 -15.07
CA ILE A 225 3.76 2.28 -16.22
C ILE A 225 2.35 2.72 -16.66
N SER A 226 1.39 1.79 -16.69
CA SER A 226 0.01 2.08 -17.09
C SER A 226 -0.66 3.05 -16.11
N ILE A 227 -0.53 2.81 -14.80
CA ILE A 227 -1.02 3.70 -13.74
C ILE A 227 -0.32 5.05 -13.81
N GLY A 228 1.00 5.06 -14.01
CA GLY A 228 1.81 6.27 -14.16
C GLY A 228 1.33 7.13 -15.32
N LEU A 229 1.11 6.52 -16.49
CA LEU A 229 0.60 7.19 -17.69
C LEU A 229 -0.83 7.71 -17.48
N LEU A 230 -1.74 6.87 -16.97
CA LEU A 230 -3.13 7.24 -16.70
C LEU A 230 -3.21 8.38 -15.68
N GLY A 231 -2.43 8.30 -14.60
CA GLY A 231 -2.32 9.34 -13.58
C GLY A 231 -1.76 10.63 -14.14
N PHE A 232 -0.68 10.58 -14.91
CA PHE A 232 -0.10 11.79 -15.52
C PHE A 232 -1.07 12.47 -16.51
N VAL A 233 -1.68 11.69 -17.41
CA VAL A 233 -2.64 12.19 -18.39
C VAL A 233 -3.90 12.72 -17.70
N GLY A 234 -4.43 11.98 -16.72
CA GLY A 234 -5.59 12.38 -15.92
C GLY A 234 -5.31 13.65 -15.12
N GLY A 235 -4.13 13.74 -14.50
CA GLY A 235 -3.70 14.92 -13.75
C GLY A 235 -3.62 16.16 -14.64
N ILE A 236 -2.99 16.06 -15.81
CA ILE A 236 -2.97 17.15 -16.81
C ILE A 236 -4.39 17.54 -17.24
N TYR A 237 -5.27 16.55 -17.44
CA TYR A 237 -6.66 16.80 -17.80
C TYR A 237 -7.38 17.64 -16.73
N PHE A 238 -7.30 17.25 -15.45
CA PHE A 238 -7.92 18.00 -14.35
C PHE A 238 -7.31 19.38 -14.14
N LEU A 239 -5.99 19.53 -14.30
CA LEU A 239 -5.32 20.83 -14.27
C LEU A 239 -5.81 21.76 -15.39
N ARG A 240 -5.99 21.24 -16.61
CA ARG A 240 -6.58 21.99 -17.73
C ARG A 240 -8.02 22.39 -17.44
N GLU A 241 -8.82 21.49 -16.87
CA GLU A 241 -10.20 21.79 -16.51
C GLU A 241 -10.27 22.85 -15.41
N TYR A 242 -9.38 22.82 -14.41
CA TYR A 242 -9.26 23.89 -13.41
C TYR A 242 -8.98 25.26 -14.04
N VAL A 243 -8.05 25.34 -15.00
CA VAL A 243 -7.74 26.61 -15.70
C VAL A 243 -8.96 27.11 -16.48
N LYS A 244 -9.71 26.21 -17.12
CA LYS A 244 -10.94 26.52 -17.82
C LYS A 244 -12.03 27.01 -16.86
N MET A 245 -12.22 26.34 -15.73
CA MET A 245 -13.15 26.76 -14.67
C MET A 245 -12.80 28.12 -14.08
N ARG A 246 -11.51 28.48 -14.02
CA ARG A 246 -11.07 29.82 -13.60
C ARG A 246 -11.47 30.89 -14.62
N LYS A 247 -11.43 30.59 -15.92
CA LYS A 247 -11.73 31.54 -17.01
C LYS A 247 -13.22 31.69 -17.32
N TYR A 248 -13.96 30.58 -17.35
CA TYR A 248 -15.35 30.53 -17.83
C TYR A 248 -16.38 30.21 -16.74
N GLY A 249 -15.93 29.98 -15.49
CA GLY A 249 -16.79 29.48 -14.42
C GLY A 249 -16.93 27.96 -14.43
N VAL A 250 -17.56 27.40 -13.40
CA VAL A 250 -17.80 25.95 -13.30
C VAL A 250 -18.90 25.57 -14.29
N THR A 251 -18.50 25.10 -15.46
CA THR A 251 -19.42 24.60 -16.49
C THR A 251 -19.41 23.08 -16.48
N CYS A 252 -20.54 22.44 -16.17
CA CYS A 252 -20.70 21.01 -16.44
C CYS A 252 -20.77 20.80 -17.95
N ASN A 253 -19.63 20.49 -18.57
CA ASN A 253 -19.61 20.01 -19.95
C ASN A 253 -19.03 18.59 -19.89
N SER A 254 -19.85 17.57 -20.17
CA SER A 254 -19.53 16.13 -20.06
C SER A 254 -18.48 15.64 -21.08
N ASN A 255 -17.68 16.55 -21.63
CA ASN A 255 -16.69 16.28 -22.67
C ASN A 255 -15.39 15.62 -22.13
N GLY A 256 -15.32 15.35 -20.83
CA GLY A 256 -14.26 14.59 -20.20
C GLY A 256 -14.50 13.10 -20.31
N MET A 257 -13.89 12.47 -21.31
CA MET A 257 -13.95 11.03 -21.61
C MET A 257 -15.31 10.55 -22.19
N PRO A 258 -15.37 10.17 -23.48
CA PRO A 258 -16.63 9.84 -24.16
C PRO A 258 -17.39 8.64 -23.58
N ILE A 259 -16.71 7.77 -22.81
CA ILE A 259 -17.31 6.62 -22.14
C ILE A 259 -18.09 7.06 -20.89
N ILE A 260 -17.47 7.89 -20.04
CA ILE A 260 -18.09 8.40 -18.80
C ILE A 260 -19.22 9.37 -19.15
N GLY A 261 -19.06 10.21 -20.18
CA GLY A 261 -20.12 11.11 -20.66
C GLY A 261 -21.38 10.35 -21.10
N LYS A 262 -21.24 9.28 -21.90
CA LYS A 262 -22.37 8.43 -22.33
C LYS A 262 -23.02 7.68 -21.17
N LEU A 263 -22.23 7.22 -20.20
CA LEU A 263 -22.72 6.55 -19.00
C LEU A 263 -23.50 7.53 -18.12
N SER A 264 -22.99 8.73 -17.92
CA SER A 264 -23.62 9.82 -17.17
C SER A 264 -24.94 10.27 -17.82
N GLU A 265 -24.99 10.45 -19.15
CA GLU A 265 -26.23 10.77 -19.87
C GLU A 265 -27.29 9.67 -19.75
N ARG A 266 -26.88 8.40 -19.86
CA ARG A 266 -27.80 7.27 -19.63
C ARG A 266 -28.33 7.25 -18.20
N MET A 267 -27.48 7.54 -17.24
CA MET A 267 -27.86 7.67 -15.83
C MET A 267 -28.86 8.83 -15.62
N GLN A 268 -28.61 10.01 -16.20
CA GLN A 268 -29.54 11.14 -16.11
C GLN A 268 -30.93 10.80 -16.69
N LYS A 269 -30.99 10.11 -17.84
CA LYS A 269 -32.26 9.66 -18.43
C LYS A 269 -33.03 8.69 -17.52
N VAL A 270 -32.32 7.82 -16.79
CA VAL A 270 -32.95 6.94 -15.80
C VAL A 270 -33.50 7.74 -14.62
N PHE A 271 -32.83 8.82 -14.21
CA PHE A 271 -33.30 9.69 -13.11
C PHE A 271 -34.48 10.59 -13.52
N GLU A 272 -34.54 11.06 -14.77
CA GLU A 272 -35.60 11.93 -15.27
C GLU A 272 -36.87 11.17 -15.70
N GLY A 273 -36.73 9.90 -16.11
CA GLY A 273 -37.79 9.13 -16.79
C GLY A 273 -38.90 8.52 -15.92
N GLY A 274 -39.18 9.01 -14.70
CA GLY A 274 -40.22 8.41 -13.84
C GLY A 274 -39.95 6.94 -13.50
N SER A 275 -38.67 6.58 -13.39
CA SER A 275 -38.21 5.20 -13.22
C SER A 275 -38.56 4.65 -11.84
N SER A 276 -38.85 3.34 -11.77
CA SER A 276 -39.19 2.70 -10.50
C SER A 276 -37.99 2.73 -9.56
N ALA A 277 -38.25 2.77 -8.23
CA ALA A 277 -37.18 2.79 -7.23
C ALA A 277 -36.17 1.64 -7.39
N VAL A 278 -36.63 0.50 -7.91
CA VAL A 278 -35.83 -0.69 -8.21
C VAL A 278 -34.84 -0.42 -9.35
N SER A 279 -35.30 0.17 -10.46
CA SER A 279 -34.43 0.47 -11.60
C SER A 279 -33.34 1.49 -11.27
N LEU A 280 -33.65 2.46 -10.41
CA LEU A 280 -32.67 3.43 -9.92
C LEU A 280 -31.65 2.77 -9.00
N GLY A 281 -32.10 1.90 -8.09
CA GLY A 281 -31.22 1.14 -7.21
C GLY A 281 -30.25 0.23 -7.99
N LEU A 282 -30.74 -0.47 -9.01
CA LEU A 282 -29.91 -1.31 -9.87
C LEU A 282 -28.87 -0.50 -10.64
N ALA A 283 -29.26 0.66 -11.20
CA ALA A 283 -28.33 1.54 -11.90
C ALA A 283 -27.18 2.01 -10.99
N ILE A 284 -27.50 2.38 -9.75
CA ILE A 284 -26.50 2.83 -8.76
C ILE A 284 -25.58 1.69 -8.34
N LEU A 285 -26.12 0.48 -8.12
CA LEU A 285 -25.32 -0.70 -7.80
C LEU A 285 -24.31 -1.00 -8.91
N LEU A 286 -24.76 -1.03 -10.17
CA LEU A 286 -23.88 -1.29 -11.31
C LEU A 286 -22.83 -0.19 -11.49
N PHE A 287 -23.22 1.06 -11.28
CA PHE A 287 -22.31 2.20 -11.34
C PHE A 287 -21.24 2.12 -10.23
N ALA A 288 -21.65 1.83 -8.98
CA ALA A 288 -20.77 1.65 -7.84
C ALA A 288 -19.75 0.52 -8.08
N ALA A 289 -20.22 -0.64 -8.55
CA ALA A 289 -19.34 -1.75 -8.87
C ALA A 289 -18.35 -1.41 -9.98
N ALA A 290 -18.82 -0.79 -11.07
CA ALA A 290 -17.96 -0.43 -12.20
C ALA A 290 -16.89 0.59 -11.81
N ILE A 291 -17.26 1.63 -11.06
CA ILE A 291 -16.31 2.67 -10.66
C ILE A 291 -15.29 2.13 -9.66
N THR A 292 -15.73 1.34 -8.67
CA THR A 292 -14.82 0.71 -7.69
C THR A 292 -13.78 -0.18 -8.37
N ILE A 293 -14.19 -0.99 -9.36
CA ILE A 293 -13.27 -1.87 -10.11
C ILE A 293 -12.25 -1.06 -10.92
N VAL A 294 -12.68 0.05 -11.53
CA VAL A 294 -11.79 0.92 -12.32
C VAL A 294 -10.85 1.73 -11.44
N GLU A 295 -11.29 2.12 -10.24
CA GLU A 295 -10.50 2.90 -9.27
C GLU A 295 -9.51 2.04 -8.49
N PHE A 296 -9.85 0.78 -8.21
CA PHE A 296 -9.03 -0.13 -7.39
C PHE A 296 -7.54 -0.15 -7.78
N PRO A 297 -7.12 -0.25 -9.06
CA PRO A 297 -5.71 -0.23 -9.43
C PRO A 297 -4.95 1.03 -8.99
N CYS A 298 -5.63 2.17 -8.83
CA CYS A 298 -5.01 3.42 -8.38
C CYS A 298 -4.73 3.42 -6.86
N SER A 299 -5.45 2.59 -6.10
CA SER A 299 -5.33 2.46 -4.64
C SER A 299 -4.60 1.18 -4.23
N ALA A 300 -4.47 0.19 -5.13
CA ALA A 300 -4.14 -1.20 -4.81
C ALA A 300 -2.85 -1.39 -4.00
N ALA A 301 -1.89 -0.46 -4.05
CA ALA A 301 -0.65 -0.56 -3.28
C ALA A 301 -0.88 -0.69 -1.76
N VAL A 302 -1.76 0.14 -1.17
CA VAL A 302 -1.97 0.16 0.28
C VAL A 302 -2.72 -1.10 0.77
N PRO A 303 -3.84 -1.53 0.15
CA PRO A 303 -4.50 -2.77 0.51
C PRO A 303 -3.66 -4.02 0.27
N VAL A 304 -2.82 -4.04 -0.78
CA VAL A 304 -1.91 -5.16 -1.04
C VAL A 304 -0.88 -5.29 0.06
N PHE A 305 -0.26 -4.17 0.45
CA PHE A 305 0.67 -4.14 1.56
C PHE A 305 0.02 -4.67 2.85
N PHE A 306 -1.16 -4.14 3.19
CA PHE A 306 -1.88 -4.59 4.37
C PHE A 306 -2.28 -6.07 4.30
N ALA A 307 -2.70 -6.57 3.14
CA ALA A 307 -3.00 -7.98 2.93
C ALA A 307 -1.77 -8.89 3.09
N GLY A 308 -0.58 -8.41 2.71
CA GLY A 308 0.70 -9.08 2.96
C GLY A 308 1.00 -9.21 4.46
N VAL A 309 0.95 -8.09 5.20
CA VAL A 309 1.12 -8.09 6.66
C VAL A 309 0.15 -9.04 7.36
N LEU A 310 -1.10 -9.12 6.90
CA LEU A 310 -2.09 -10.07 7.43
C LEU A 310 -1.79 -11.53 7.07
N ALA A 311 -1.17 -11.79 5.92
CA ALA A 311 -0.77 -13.13 5.50
C ALA A 311 0.41 -13.65 6.34
N ASP A 312 1.40 -12.79 6.60
CA ASP A 312 2.59 -13.13 7.40
C ASP A 312 2.23 -13.40 8.86
N ALA A 313 1.25 -12.66 9.40
CA ALA A 313 0.73 -12.85 10.74
C ALA A 313 0.01 -14.21 10.96
N SER A 314 -0.10 -15.07 9.95
CA SER A 314 -0.61 -16.46 10.04
C SER A 314 -1.96 -16.57 10.78
N LEU A 315 -2.86 -15.64 10.47
CA LEU A 315 -4.12 -15.47 11.19
C LEU A 315 -5.16 -16.54 10.84
N VAL A 316 -6.00 -16.87 11.82
CA VAL A 316 -7.24 -17.63 11.58
C VAL A 316 -8.15 -16.83 10.62
N PRO A 317 -8.85 -17.47 9.67
CA PRO A 317 -9.67 -16.78 8.66
C PRO A 317 -10.66 -15.74 9.21
N THR A 318 -11.26 -15.99 10.37
CA THR A 318 -12.19 -15.04 11.01
C THR A 318 -11.51 -13.72 11.39
N THR A 319 -10.30 -13.80 11.95
CA THR A 319 -9.52 -12.63 12.36
C THR A 319 -9.04 -11.84 11.14
N TYR A 320 -8.65 -12.54 10.07
CA TYR A 320 -8.32 -11.93 8.78
C TYR A 320 -9.49 -11.09 8.25
N TRP A 321 -10.70 -11.67 8.19
CA TRP A 321 -11.90 -10.95 7.74
C TRP A 321 -12.26 -9.77 8.64
N LEU A 322 -12.02 -9.87 9.95
CA LEU A 322 -12.25 -8.77 10.88
C LEU A 322 -11.31 -7.58 10.59
N TYR A 323 -10.03 -7.84 10.34
CA TYR A 323 -9.06 -6.80 10.01
C TYR A 323 -9.30 -6.17 8.65
N ILE A 324 -9.65 -6.96 7.63
CA ILE A 324 -10.09 -6.42 6.33
C ILE A 324 -11.33 -5.56 6.49
N SER A 325 -12.32 -6.00 7.29
CA SER A 325 -13.53 -5.21 7.54
C SER A 325 -13.22 -3.90 8.25
N LEU A 326 -12.28 -3.92 9.20
CA LEU A 326 -11.81 -2.72 9.90
C LEU A 326 -11.09 -1.77 8.93
N PHE A 327 -10.22 -2.29 8.07
CA PHE A 327 -9.56 -1.52 7.02
C PHE A 327 -10.58 -0.86 6.09
N VAL A 328 -11.54 -1.63 5.56
CA VAL A 328 -12.59 -1.13 4.66
C VAL A 328 -13.48 -0.08 5.34
N LEU A 329 -13.75 -0.22 6.65
CA LEU A 329 -14.51 0.78 7.40
C LEU A 329 -13.79 2.13 7.42
N PHE A 330 -12.48 2.13 7.64
CA PHE A 330 -11.67 3.35 7.70
C PHE A 330 -11.34 3.90 6.30
N TYR A 331 -11.26 3.03 5.30
CA TYR A 331 -11.24 3.40 3.89
C TYR A 331 -12.51 4.16 3.49
N MET A 332 -13.70 3.70 3.88
CA MET A 332 -14.97 4.36 3.55
C MET A 332 -15.32 5.57 4.47
N LEU A 333 -14.41 5.98 5.35
CA LEU A 333 -14.74 6.89 6.45
C LEU A 333 -15.12 8.29 5.95
N ASP A 334 -14.39 8.83 4.98
CA ASP A 334 -14.67 10.14 4.44
C ASP A 334 -15.96 10.17 3.60
N GLU A 335 -16.27 9.13 2.82
CA GLU A 335 -17.56 9.04 2.14
C GLU A 335 -18.71 8.94 3.13
N LEU A 336 -18.55 8.15 4.20
CA LEU A 336 -19.55 8.05 5.28
C LEU A 336 -19.80 9.42 5.93
N ILE A 337 -18.74 10.18 6.20
CA ILE A 337 -18.85 11.53 6.77
C ILE A 337 -19.55 12.48 5.79
N ILE A 338 -19.09 12.56 4.55
CA ILE A 338 -19.63 13.48 3.53
C ILE A 338 -21.10 13.14 3.24
N PHE A 339 -21.40 11.87 3.07
CA PHE A 339 -22.76 11.39 2.84
C PHE A 339 -23.66 11.66 4.04
N GLY A 340 -23.18 11.38 5.26
CA GLY A 340 -23.93 11.66 6.50
C GLY A 340 -24.28 13.14 6.64
N VAL A 341 -23.32 14.03 6.35
CA VAL A 341 -23.55 15.48 6.33
C VAL A 341 -24.59 15.87 5.28
N ALA A 342 -24.54 15.28 4.08
CA ALA A 342 -25.48 15.55 3.01
C ALA A 342 -26.92 15.11 3.35
N VAL A 343 -27.09 13.91 3.93
CA VAL A 343 -28.39 13.41 4.41
C VAL A 343 -28.95 14.31 5.51
N TYR A 344 -28.10 14.78 6.43
CA TYR A 344 -28.53 15.62 7.55
C TYR A 344 -28.89 17.05 7.12
N ARG A 345 -28.01 17.72 6.36
CA ARG A 345 -28.17 19.13 5.98
C ARG A 345 -29.12 19.34 4.81
N MET A 346 -29.33 18.35 3.94
CA MET A 346 -30.04 18.51 2.66
C MET A 346 -29.54 19.70 1.82
N ASN A 347 -28.29 20.12 2.05
CA ASN A 347 -27.67 21.27 1.42
C ASN A 347 -26.23 20.92 1.08
N ILE A 348 -25.80 21.23 -0.14
CA ILE A 348 -24.49 20.85 -0.65
C ILE A 348 -23.59 22.07 -0.57
N TRP A 349 -22.84 22.18 0.52
CA TRP A 349 -21.73 23.13 0.52
C TRP A 349 -20.61 22.69 -0.46
N LEU A 350 -20.50 21.38 -0.74
CA LEU A 350 -19.53 20.80 -1.68
C LEU A 350 -19.75 21.18 -3.16
N THR A 351 -20.93 21.65 -3.59
CA THR A 351 -21.13 22.14 -4.97
C THR A 351 -20.82 23.63 -5.12
N SER A 352 -20.35 24.26 -4.04
CA SER A 352 -19.79 25.61 -4.09
C SER A 352 -18.78 25.72 -5.24
N PRO A 353 -18.92 26.68 -6.15
CA PRO A 353 -17.96 26.87 -7.23
C PRO A 353 -16.52 27.07 -6.75
N ARG A 354 -16.33 27.58 -5.52
CA ARG A 354 -15.01 27.70 -4.90
C ARG A 354 -14.45 26.35 -4.48
N PHE A 355 -15.28 25.52 -3.85
CA PHE A 355 -14.88 24.19 -3.39
C PHE A 355 -14.54 23.28 -4.57
N VAL A 356 -15.41 23.22 -5.59
CA VAL A 356 -15.18 22.42 -6.81
C VAL A 356 -13.87 22.81 -7.48
N LYS A 357 -13.58 24.11 -7.64
CA LYS A 357 -12.31 24.58 -8.20
C LYS A 357 -11.09 24.17 -7.37
N SER A 358 -11.17 24.25 -6.04
CA SER A 358 -10.06 23.86 -5.17
C SER A 358 -9.80 22.35 -5.21
N VAL A 359 -10.87 21.54 -5.17
CA VAL A 359 -10.77 20.08 -5.24
C VAL A 359 -10.22 19.65 -6.59
N THR A 360 -10.73 20.16 -7.72
CA THR A 360 -10.21 19.83 -9.05
C THR A 360 -8.73 20.18 -9.24
N LEU A 361 -8.26 21.29 -8.64
CA LEU A 361 -6.84 21.63 -8.65
C LEU A 361 -6.01 20.63 -7.83
N LEU A 362 -6.46 20.34 -6.60
CA LEU A 362 -5.78 19.42 -5.70
C LEU A 362 -5.70 18.01 -6.32
N GLU A 363 -6.81 17.55 -6.87
CA GLU A 363 -6.94 16.28 -7.60
C GLU A 363 -5.97 16.22 -8.79
N GLY A 364 -5.96 17.25 -9.63
CA GLY A 364 -5.03 17.31 -10.77
C GLY A 364 -3.56 17.32 -10.35
N LEU A 365 -3.21 18.01 -9.26
CA LEU A 365 -1.84 18.05 -8.74
C LEU A 365 -1.40 16.71 -8.17
N ILE A 366 -2.24 16.09 -7.33
CA ILE A 366 -1.90 14.80 -6.71
C ILE A 366 -1.83 13.70 -7.78
N LEU A 367 -2.81 13.63 -8.67
CA LEU A 367 -2.85 12.60 -9.71
C LEU A 367 -1.67 12.73 -10.69
N ALA A 368 -1.28 13.97 -11.05
CA ALA A 368 -0.08 14.22 -11.84
C ALA A 368 1.20 13.83 -11.06
N GLY A 369 1.27 14.15 -9.77
CA GLY A 369 2.40 13.81 -8.90
C GLY A 369 2.60 12.31 -8.76
N ILE A 370 1.52 11.57 -8.48
CA ILE A 370 1.52 10.10 -8.44
C ILE A 370 1.93 9.53 -9.80
N GLY A 371 1.38 10.07 -10.89
CA GLY A 371 1.73 9.68 -12.25
C GLY A 371 3.24 9.82 -12.54
N ILE A 372 3.80 10.98 -12.21
CA ILE A 372 5.25 11.25 -12.37
C ILE A 372 6.07 10.30 -11.49
N PHE A 373 5.67 10.08 -10.24
CA PHE A 373 6.37 9.19 -9.32
C PHE A 373 6.48 7.76 -9.87
N TYR A 374 5.37 7.17 -10.30
CA TYR A 374 5.38 5.83 -10.89
C TYR A 374 6.20 5.77 -12.18
N LEU A 375 6.08 6.77 -13.05
CA LEU A 375 6.88 6.82 -14.29
C LEU A 375 8.39 6.98 -14.01
N ALA A 376 8.77 7.80 -13.03
CA ALA A 376 10.16 8.03 -12.67
C ALA A 376 10.79 6.79 -12.02
N ARG A 377 10.06 6.11 -11.11
CA ARG A 377 10.54 4.91 -10.42
C ARG A 377 10.72 3.71 -11.35
N THR A 378 9.99 3.62 -12.46
CA THR A 378 10.13 2.51 -13.42
C THR A 378 11.19 2.78 -14.50
N LEU A 379 11.61 4.04 -14.68
CA LEU A 379 12.61 4.44 -15.68
C LEU A 379 14.03 4.59 -15.11
N LEU A 380 14.14 4.71 -13.78
CA LEU A 380 15.37 4.66 -12.99
C LEU A 380 15.53 3.24 -12.43
#